data_AF-A0A8S3RXM3-F1
#
_entry.id   AF-A0A8S3RXM3-F1
#
_cell.length_a   1.000
_cell.length_b   1.000
_cell.length_c   1.000
_cell.angle_alpha   90.00
_cell.angle_beta   90.00
_cell.angle_gamma   90.00
#
_symmetry.space_group_name_H-M   'P 1'
#
loop_
_entity.id
_entity.type
_entity.pdbx_description
1 polymer ?
#
loop_
_entity_poly.entity_id
_entity_poly.type
_entity_poly.pdbx_seq_one_letter_code
_entity_poly.pdbx_strand_id
1 'polypeptide(L)'
;MKRCFHHAAIIIFGVTTNIPSDLTDIYMGLKSKESWMLFGNFLYQNGECIGSYSLNTNEVQVDDKLGIMKASDSTLHFYLNGIDHGKAFSYVPEVVYGVVDVHAKCCQVSIVNQDTTTEAGAPVAIKKTQNFSLQPADWNVKTVCDFIDSIPGCAPYVEKFRSERINGAALLELDKKDLKDFFEMPLGLAVNVCSHLKKYEEKNK
;
A
#
# COMPACT_ATOMS: atom_id res chain seq x y z
N MET A 1 -26.09 -21.99 29.16
CA MET A 1 -24.85 -21.26 28.84
C MET A 1 -24.54 -21.45 27.36
N LYS A 2 -24.83 -20.47 26.50
CA LYS A 2 -24.42 -20.52 25.09
C LYS A 2 -22.95 -20.14 25.04
N ARG A 3 -22.05 -21.09 24.77
CA ARG A 3 -20.68 -20.76 24.36
C ARG A 3 -20.80 -20.17 22.96
N CYS A 4 -20.77 -18.85 22.84
CA CYS A 4 -20.60 -18.19 21.56
C CYS A 4 -19.21 -18.55 21.06
N PHE A 5 -19.14 -19.41 20.03
CA PHE A 5 -17.93 -19.58 19.23
C PHE A 5 -17.60 -18.22 18.61
N HIS A 6 -16.75 -17.44 19.27
CA HIS A 6 -16.18 -16.25 18.66
C HIS A 6 -15.17 -16.78 17.64
N HIS A 7 -15.55 -16.83 16.36
CA HIS A 7 -14.58 -17.03 15.28
C HIS A 7 -13.46 -16.00 15.43
N ALA A 8 -12.20 -16.46 15.53
CA ALA A 8 -11.03 -15.59 15.53
C ALA A 8 -10.89 -14.90 14.17
N ALA A 9 -10.26 -13.72 14.13
CA ALA A 9 -9.80 -13.15 12.88
C ALA A 9 -8.76 -14.10 12.25
N ILE A 10 -8.83 -14.28 10.93
CA ILE A 10 -7.83 -15.04 10.18
C ILE A 10 -7.08 -14.02 9.33
N ILE A 11 -5.79 -13.87 9.60
CA ILE A 11 -4.90 -12.97 8.87
C ILE A 11 -3.78 -13.82 8.29
N ILE A 12 -3.61 -13.73 6.97
CA ILE A 12 -2.49 -14.30 6.23
C ILE A 12 -1.76 -13.14 5.60
N PHE A 13 -0.45 -13.05 5.79
CA PHE A 13 0.33 -11.96 5.21
C PHE A 13 1.75 -12.39 4.91
N GLY A 14 2.35 -11.75 3.92
CA GLY A 14 3.65 -12.16 3.40
C GLY A 14 4.07 -11.37 2.18
N VAL A 15 4.94 -11.97 1.37
CA VAL A 15 5.41 -11.37 0.13
C VAL A 15 5.36 -12.35 -1.04
N THR A 16 5.29 -11.83 -2.26
CA THR A 16 5.39 -12.62 -3.51
C THR A 16 6.15 -11.85 -4.58
N THR A 17 6.73 -12.56 -5.55
CA THR A 17 7.28 -11.95 -6.78
C THR A 17 6.23 -11.77 -7.87
N ASN A 18 5.07 -12.43 -7.73
CA ASN A 18 3.98 -12.28 -8.70
C ASN A 18 3.48 -10.84 -8.72
N ILE A 19 3.31 -10.31 -9.92
CA ILE A 19 2.86 -8.94 -10.13
C ILE A 19 1.40 -8.86 -9.68
N PRO A 20 1.00 -7.87 -8.85
CA PRO A 20 -0.37 -7.78 -8.34
C PRO A 20 -1.46 -7.76 -9.41
N SER A 21 -1.18 -7.23 -10.61
CA SER A 21 -2.10 -7.21 -11.76
C SER A 21 -2.39 -8.59 -12.35
N ASP A 22 -1.49 -9.55 -12.16
CA ASP A 22 -1.51 -10.86 -12.81
C ASP A 22 -2.04 -11.95 -11.87
N LEU A 23 -2.42 -11.56 -10.65
CA LEU A 23 -2.96 -12.45 -9.63
C LEU A 23 -4.43 -12.75 -9.93
N THR A 24 -4.67 -13.77 -10.75
CA THR A 24 -6.03 -14.17 -11.14
C THR A 24 -6.76 -15.00 -10.08
N ASP A 25 -6.04 -15.70 -9.19
CA ASP A 25 -6.64 -16.52 -8.12
C ASP A 25 -5.63 -16.76 -6.97
N ILE A 26 -5.38 -15.77 -6.11
CA ILE A 26 -4.77 -16.04 -4.81
C ILE A 26 -5.86 -16.49 -3.85
N TYR A 27 -6.30 -17.74 -4.00
CA TYR A 27 -7.02 -18.38 -2.92
C TYR A 27 -6.02 -18.56 -1.76
N MET A 28 -6.08 -17.62 -0.82
CA MET A 28 -5.41 -17.62 0.48
C MET A 28 -3.94 -17.21 0.56
N GLY A 29 -3.27 -16.71 -0.49
CA GLY A 29 -1.83 -16.40 -0.47
C GLY A 29 -0.90 -17.63 -0.29
N LEU A 30 -1.36 -18.65 0.43
CA LEU A 30 -0.67 -19.86 0.80
C LEU A 30 -0.37 -20.78 -0.37
N LYS A 31 -1.22 -20.79 -1.41
CA LYS A 31 -1.06 -21.70 -2.57
C LYS A 31 -0.29 -21.08 -3.75
N SER A 32 0.10 -19.82 -3.65
CA SER A 32 0.83 -19.17 -4.74
C SER A 32 2.25 -19.71 -4.81
N LYS A 33 2.71 -20.06 -6.02
CA LYS A 33 4.15 -20.21 -6.27
C LYS A 33 4.83 -18.85 -6.10
N GLU A 34 6.12 -18.89 -5.79
CA GLU A 34 6.95 -17.71 -5.55
C GLU A 34 6.37 -16.79 -4.46
N SER A 35 6.05 -17.38 -3.32
CA SER A 35 5.42 -16.70 -2.18
C SER A 35 6.05 -17.12 -0.85
N TRP A 36 6.04 -16.19 0.11
CA TRP A 36 6.56 -16.35 1.47
C TRP A 36 5.55 -15.76 2.45
N MET A 37 4.79 -16.61 3.13
CA MET A 37 3.58 -16.23 3.87
C MET A 37 3.63 -16.70 5.32
N LEU A 38 3.00 -15.93 6.21
CA LEU A 38 2.73 -16.30 7.60
C LEU A 38 1.21 -16.45 7.81
N PHE A 39 0.79 -17.59 8.35
CA PHE A 39 -0.60 -17.87 8.73
C PHE A 39 -0.64 -18.57 10.09
N GLY A 40 -1.34 -17.96 11.06
CA GLY A 40 -1.23 -18.36 12.45
C GLY A 40 0.22 -18.19 12.88
N ASN A 41 0.83 -19.28 13.34
CA ASN A 41 2.25 -19.35 13.65
C ASN A 41 3.03 -20.22 12.66
N PHE A 42 2.52 -20.46 11.45
CA PHE A 42 3.16 -21.31 10.44
C PHE A 42 3.66 -20.50 9.25
N LEU A 43 4.88 -20.83 8.82
CA LEU A 43 5.51 -20.27 7.63
C LEU A 43 5.20 -21.13 6.42
N TYR A 44 4.83 -20.48 5.33
CA TYR A 44 4.57 -21.12 4.05
C TYR A 44 5.46 -20.53 2.97
N GLN A 45 6.06 -21.41 2.17
CA GLN A 45 6.83 -21.03 0.99
C GLN A 45 6.30 -21.79 -0.23
N ASN A 46 5.96 -21.07 -1.30
CA ASN A 46 5.52 -21.64 -2.58
C ASN A 46 4.33 -22.62 -2.53
N GLY A 47 3.43 -22.52 -1.55
CA GLY A 47 2.40 -23.56 -1.37
C GLY A 47 2.50 -24.36 -0.09
N GLU A 48 3.71 -24.49 0.45
CA GLU A 48 4.05 -25.56 1.39
C GLU A 48 4.37 -25.00 2.79
N CYS A 49 3.85 -25.65 3.83
CA CYS A 49 4.19 -25.32 5.21
C CYS A 49 5.62 -25.80 5.50
N ILE A 50 6.51 -24.87 5.84
CA ILE A 50 7.93 -25.16 6.06
C ILE A 50 8.34 -25.18 7.55
N GLY A 51 7.45 -24.77 8.45
CA GLY A 51 7.73 -24.79 9.88
C GLY A 51 6.89 -23.79 10.69
N SER A 52 7.13 -23.78 12.00
CA SER A 52 6.53 -22.80 12.91
C SER A 52 7.41 -21.57 13.11
N TYR A 53 6.78 -20.49 13.57
CA TYR A 53 7.38 -19.19 13.82
C TYR A 53 6.90 -18.62 15.17
N SER A 54 7.63 -17.65 15.69
CA SER A 54 7.38 -17.09 17.03
C SER A 54 6.17 -16.17 17.09
N LEU A 55 5.82 -15.50 15.99
CA LEU A 55 4.63 -14.65 15.86
C LEU A 55 3.41 -15.50 15.46
N ASN A 56 2.30 -15.37 16.19
CA ASN A 56 1.02 -16.01 15.87
C ASN A 56 -0.03 -14.98 15.44
N THR A 57 -0.43 -14.98 14.17
CA THR A 57 -1.43 -14.02 13.65
C THR A 57 -2.84 -14.24 14.20
N ASN A 58 -3.13 -15.41 14.77
CA ASN A 58 -4.42 -15.70 15.40
C ASN A 58 -4.58 -15.01 16.77
N GLU A 59 -3.50 -14.48 17.34
CA GLU A 59 -3.48 -13.80 18.65
C GLU A 59 -3.56 -12.27 18.54
N VAL A 60 -3.49 -11.75 17.31
CA VAL A 60 -3.52 -10.32 17.00
C VAL A 60 -4.90 -9.73 17.31
N GLN A 61 -4.90 -8.58 17.97
CA GLN A 61 -6.10 -7.86 18.39
C GLN A 61 -6.30 -6.57 17.59
N VAL A 62 -7.43 -5.90 17.83
CA VAL A 62 -7.66 -4.56 17.29
C VAL A 62 -6.55 -3.62 17.78
N ASP A 63 -6.10 -2.72 16.90
CA ASP A 63 -5.00 -1.77 17.10
C ASP A 63 -3.58 -2.35 17.12
N ASP A 64 -3.41 -3.68 17.11
CA ASP A 64 -2.11 -4.28 16.88
C ASP A 64 -1.62 -4.00 15.45
N LYS A 65 -0.33 -3.73 15.33
CA LYS A 65 0.33 -3.41 14.06
C LYS A 65 1.19 -4.58 13.62
N LEU A 66 0.78 -5.26 12.56
CA LEU A 66 1.62 -6.24 11.87
C LEU A 66 2.53 -5.54 10.87
N GLY A 67 3.80 -5.94 10.82
CA GLY A 67 4.77 -5.45 9.86
C GLY A 67 5.51 -6.58 9.16
N ILE A 68 5.99 -6.31 7.95
CA ILE A 68 6.88 -7.19 7.19
C ILE A 68 8.07 -6.34 6.73
N MET A 69 9.28 -6.88 6.84
CA MET A 69 10.47 -6.25 6.28
C MET A 69 11.28 -7.27 5.49
N LYS A 70 11.57 -6.96 4.23
CA LYS A 70 12.61 -7.63 3.45
C LYS A 70 13.91 -6.87 3.65
N ALA A 71 14.87 -7.48 4.32
CA ALA A 71 16.17 -6.89 4.58
C ALA A 71 17.09 -6.97 3.34
N SER A 72 18.18 -6.19 3.37
CA SER A 72 19.16 -6.13 2.28
C SER A 72 19.95 -7.44 2.12
N ASP A 73 20.05 -8.25 3.17
CA ASP A 73 20.67 -9.57 3.16
C ASP A 73 19.75 -10.68 2.60
N SER A 74 18.65 -10.30 1.94
CA SER A 74 17.66 -11.21 1.36
C SER A 74 16.92 -12.06 2.39
N THR A 75 16.83 -11.60 3.64
CA THR A 75 15.98 -12.22 4.66
C THR A 75 14.63 -11.51 4.76
N LEU A 76 13.61 -12.23 5.21
CA LEU A 76 12.29 -11.68 5.51
C LEU A 76 12.00 -11.84 7.00
N HIS A 77 11.56 -10.74 7.61
CA HIS A 77 11.25 -10.62 9.02
C HIS A 77 9.80 -10.15 9.20
N PHE A 78 9.13 -10.65 10.24
CA PHE A 78 7.79 -10.22 10.62
C PHE A 78 7.85 -9.43 11.93
N TYR A 79 6.96 -8.45 12.06
CA TYR A 79 6.91 -7.54 13.19
C TYR A 79 5.53 -7.53 13.82
N LEU A 80 5.49 -7.40 15.14
CA LEU A 80 4.28 -7.09 15.90
C LEU A 80 4.54 -5.86 16.75
N ASN A 81 3.75 -4.81 16.56
CA ASN A 81 3.87 -3.54 17.28
C ASN A 81 5.29 -2.94 17.24
N GLY A 82 5.97 -3.10 16.09
CA GLY A 82 7.33 -2.62 15.86
C GLY A 82 8.44 -3.55 16.39
N ILE A 83 8.11 -4.66 17.03
CA ILE A 83 9.08 -5.64 17.54
C ILE A 83 9.37 -6.67 16.45
N ASP A 84 10.65 -6.88 16.13
CA ASP A 84 11.13 -7.91 15.20
C ASP A 84 11.03 -9.31 15.84
N HIS A 85 10.37 -10.24 15.16
CA HIS A 85 10.24 -11.64 15.59
C HIS A 85 11.33 -12.57 15.03
N GLY A 86 12.32 -12.00 14.38
CA GLY A 86 13.49 -12.67 13.83
C GLY A 86 13.27 -13.16 12.40
N LYS A 87 14.30 -13.80 11.85
CA LYS A 87 14.28 -14.27 10.46
C LYS A 87 13.23 -15.35 10.24
N ALA A 88 12.27 -15.09 9.36
CA ALA A 88 11.28 -16.06 8.91
C ALA A 88 11.76 -16.81 7.66
N PHE A 89 12.30 -16.09 6.67
CA PHE A 89 12.77 -16.69 5.42
C PHE A 89 14.14 -16.16 5.01
N SER A 90 14.86 -16.96 4.22
CA SER A 90 16.14 -16.58 3.59
C SER A 90 15.99 -16.64 2.07
N TYR A 91 16.90 -15.98 1.35
CA TYR A 91 16.95 -15.99 -0.12
C TYR A 91 15.67 -15.43 -0.78
N VAL A 92 15.06 -14.41 -0.16
CA VAL A 92 13.91 -13.71 -0.73
C VAL A 92 14.39 -12.76 -1.85
N PRO A 93 13.76 -12.79 -3.05
CA PRO A 93 14.15 -11.97 -4.19
C PRO A 93 14.17 -10.46 -3.91
N GLU A 94 14.86 -9.71 -4.77
CA GLU A 94 15.04 -8.29 -4.58
C GLU A 94 13.74 -7.50 -4.68
N VAL A 95 12.97 -7.80 -5.72
CA VAL A 95 11.67 -7.19 -6.02
C VAL A 95 10.58 -8.13 -5.56
N VAL A 96 9.79 -7.68 -4.59
CA VAL A 96 8.64 -8.42 -4.04
C VAL A 96 7.51 -7.46 -3.75
N TYR A 97 6.30 -8.00 -3.67
CA TYR A 97 5.07 -7.30 -3.36
C TYR A 97 4.48 -7.84 -2.06
N GLY A 98 4.00 -6.95 -1.20
CA GLY A 98 3.29 -7.33 0.02
C GLY A 98 1.93 -7.95 -0.31
N VAL A 99 1.60 -9.04 0.36
CA VAL A 99 0.30 -9.70 0.27
C VAL A 99 -0.33 -9.71 1.65
N VAL A 100 -1.59 -9.30 1.73
CA VAL A 100 -2.42 -9.37 2.92
C VAL A 100 -3.76 -9.96 2.51
N ASP A 101 -4.16 -11.02 3.20
CA ASP A 101 -5.45 -11.65 3.05
C ASP A 101 -6.13 -11.73 4.42
N VAL A 102 -7.37 -11.23 4.47
CA VAL A 102 -8.14 -11.06 5.71
C VAL A 102 -9.46 -11.77 5.59
N HIS A 103 -9.73 -12.65 6.56
CA HIS A 103 -10.94 -13.47 6.61
C HIS A 103 -11.63 -13.38 7.97
N ALA A 104 -12.87 -13.88 8.00
CA ALA A 104 -13.71 -13.98 9.19
C ALA A 104 -13.96 -12.60 9.85
N LYS A 105 -13.64 -12.44 11.13
CA LYS A 105 -13.92 -11.20 11.89
C LYS A 105 -12.96 -10.03 11.58
N CYS A 106 -11.94 -10.24 10.76
CA CYS A 106 -11.09 -9.15 10.32
C CYS A 106 -11.82 -8.37 9.23
N CYS A 107 -12.53 -7.30 9.62
CA CYS A 107 -13.36 -6.52 8.69
C CYS A 107 -12.59 -5.41 7.96
N GLN A 108 -11.45 -4.98 8.50
CA GLN A 108 -10.67 -3.88 7.95
C GLN A 108 -9.20 -3.98 8.39
N VAL A 109 -8.30 -3.73 7.43
CA VAL A 109 -6.89 -3.45 7.68
C VAL A 109 -6.55 -2.10 7.05
N SER A 110 -5.64 -1.37 7.69
CA SER A 110 -5.11 -0.11 7.17
C SER A 110 -3.58 -0.20 7.10
N ILE A 111 -3.01 0.34 6.02
CA ILE A 111 -1.57 0.52 5.93
C ILE A 111 -1.23 1.73 6.80
N VAL A 112 -0.47 1.50 7.87
CA VAL A 112 0.04 2.55 8.75
C VAL A 112 1.46 2.90 8.34
N ASN A 113 1.76 4.19 8.25
CA ASN A 113 3.15 4.63 8.13
C ASN A 113 3.84 4.39 9.48
N GLN A 114 5.10 3.94 9.45
CA GLN A 114 5.92 3.92 10.66
C GLN A 114 6.18 5.37 11.08
N ASP A 115 5.47 5.86 12.10
CA ASP A 115 5.92 7.03 12.83
C ASP A 115 7.20 6.60 13.57
N THR A 116 8.36 7.03 13.07
CA THR A 116 9.61 6.92 13.80
C THR A 116 9.54 7.88 14.99
N THR A 117 8.91 7.46 16.08
CA THR A 117 9.09 8.11 17.37
C THR A 117 10.42 7.64 17.93
N THR A 118 11.50 8.22 17.43
CA THR A 118 12.77 8.31 18.18
C THR A 118 12.96 9.78 18.50
N GLU A 119 13.13 10.05 19.79
CA GLU A 119 13.23 11.38 20.36
C GLU A 119 14.32 12.25 19.71
N ALA A 120 14.06 13.56 19.76
CA ALA A 120 14.95 14.69 19.47
C ALA A 120 15.27 15.00 17.99
N GLY A 121 14.59 16.03 17.47
CA GLY A 121 15.18 16.95 16.49
C GLY A 121 14.34 17.25 15.25
N ALA A 122 13.48 18.26 15.36
CA ALA A 122 12.83 19.04 14.30
C ALA A 122 11.85 18.32 13.33
N PRO A 123 10.70 18.94 12.99
CA PRO A 123 9.78 18.36 12.02
C PRO A 123 10.38 18.50 10.62
N VAL A 124 10.95 17.41 10.09
CA VAL A 124 11.15 17.30 8.65
C VAL A 124 9.82 16.84 8.05
N ALA A 125 9.18 17.73 7.30
CA ALA A 125 8.02 17.38 6.50
C ALA A 125 8.42 16.34 5.45
N ILE A 126 8.12 15.06 5.70
CA ILE A 126 8.31 14.00 4.71
C ILE A 126 7.08 13.99 3.80
N LYS A 127 7.30 14.36 2.54
CA LYS A 127 6.29 14.36 1.48
C LYS A 127 5.80 12.93 1.25
N LYS A 128 4.48 12.71 1.30
CA LYS A 128 3.82 11.50 0.79
C LYS A 128 4.34 11.23 -0.63
N THR A 129 5.26 10.28 -0.80
CA THR A 129 5.70 9.87 -2.14
C THR A 129 4.76 8.77 -2.57
N GLN A 130 3.60 9.15 -3.13
CA GLN A 130 2.68 8.21 -3.75
C GLN A 130 3.31 7.72 -5.05
N ASN A 131 3.54 6.40 -5.15
CA ASN A 131 3.91 5.73 -6.39
C ASN A 131 2.62 5.43 -7.16
N PHE A 132 2.27 6.25 -8.16
CA PHE A 132 1.21 5.91 -9.10
C PHE A 132 1.77 4.89 -10.09
N SER A 133 1.41 3.62 -9.91
CA SER A 133 1.93 2.47 -10.68
C SER A 133 1.29 2.30 -12.06
N LEU A 134 0.27 3.10 -12.37
CA LEU A 134 -0.45 3.09 -13.64
C LEU A 134 -0.05 4.30 -14.49
N GLN A 135 -0.18 4.19 -15.82
CA GLN A 135 -0.09 5.33 -16.71
C GLN A 135 -1.18 6.36 -16.34
N PRO A 136 -0.91 7.67 -16.45
CA PRO A 136 -1.92 8.68 -16.19
C PRO A 136 -3.23 8.48 -16.97
N ALA A 137 -3.19 7.90 -18.16
CA ALA A 137 -4.39 7.58 -18.94
C ALA A 137 -5.35 6.59 -18.23
N ASP A 138 -4.81 5.68 -17.42
CA ASP A 138 -5.56 4.61 -16.74
C ASP A 138 -5.98 4.99 -15.31
N TRP A 139 -5.66 6.21 -14.86
CA TRP A 139 -6.04 6.65 -13.52
C TRP A 139 -7.55 6.80 -13.38
N ASN A 140 -8.10 6.27 -12.29
CA ASN A 140 -9.49 6.55 -11.90
C ASN A 140 -9.58 7.88 -11.14
N VAL A 141 -10.80 8.33 -10.86
CA VAL A 141 -11.07 9.61 -10.16
C VAL A 141 -10.37 9.68 -8.80
N LYS A 142 -10.31 8.57 -8.06
CA LYS A 142 -9.63 8.53 -6.76
C LYS A 142 -8.12 8.75 -6.93
N THR A 143 -7.49 8.08 -7.90
CA THR A 143 -6.06 8.25 -8.18
C THR A 143 -5.73 9.68 -8.62
N VAL A 144 -6.58 10.32 -9.42
CA VAL A 144 -6.45 11.74 -9.76
C VAL A 144 -6.53 12.62 -8.52
N CYS A 145 -7.49 12.37 -7.62
CA CYS A 145 -7.60 13.12 -6.36
C CYS A 145 -6.35 12.97 -5.49
N ASP A 146 -5.82 11.75 -5.37
CA ASP A 146 -4.60 11.46 -4.61
C ASP A 146 -3.37 12.15 -5.24
N PHE A 147 -3.30 12.22 -6.57
CA PHE A 147 -2.28 12.98 -7.30
C PHE A 147 -2.36 14.48 -7.03
N ILE A 148 -3.55 15.08 -7.13
CA ILE A 148 -3.73 16.51 -6.86
C ILE A 148 -3.43 16.84 -5.39
N ASP A 149 -3.85 16.00 -4.43
CA ASP A 149 -3.54 16.18 -3.00
C ASP A 149 -2.04 16.08 -2.69
N SER A 150 -1.30 15.30 -3.49
CA SER A 150 0.16 15.15 -3.32
C SER A 150 0.94 16.42 -3.67
N ILE A 151 0.34 17.34 -4.43
CA ILE A 151 1.00 18.57 -4.89
C ILE A 151 0.80 19.67 -3.83
N PRO A 152 1.89 20.25 -3.27
CA PRO A 152 1.78 21.28 -2.25
C PRO A 152 0.92 22.47 -2.71
N GLY A 153 -0.09 22.81 -1.91
CA GLY A 153 -1.03 23.91 -2.19
C GLY A 153 -2.27 23.51 -3.00
N CYS A 154 -2.38 22.26 -3.47
CA CYS A 154 -3.48 21.81 -4.32
C CYS A 154 -4.64 21.13 -3.55
N ALA A 155 -4.48 20.83 -2.26
CA ALA A 155 -5.50 20.18 -1.43
C ALA A 155 -6.91 20.82 -1.49
N PRO A 156 -7.07 22.17 -1.50
CA PRO A 156 -8.39 22.80 -1.59
C PRO A 156 -9.16 22.50 -2.89
N TYR A 157 -8.47 22.08 -3.95
CA TYR A 157 -9.08 21.84 -5.27
C TYR A 157 -9.54 20.39 -5.45
N VAL A 158 -9.08 19.47 -4.59
CA VAL A 158 -9.32 18.02 -4.71
C VAL A 158 -10.81 17.67 -4.79
N GLU A 159 -11.64 18.28 -3.95
CA GLU A 159 -13.08 18.02 -3.97
C GLU A 159 -13.72 18.46 -5.30
N LYS A 160 -13.21 19.51 -5.96
CA LYS A 160 -13.71 19.94 -7.26
C LYS A 160 -13.35 18.92 -8.35
N PHE A 161 -12.13 18.37 -8.36
CA PHE A 161 -11.76 17.25 -9.23
C PHE A 161 -12.63 16.01 -8.99
N ARG A 162 -12.98 15.74 -7.73
CA ARG A 162 -13.86 14.63 -7.36
C ARG A 162 -15.29 14.85 -7.85
N SER A 163 -15.87 16.02 -7.61
CA SER A 163 -17.22 16.38 -8.02
C SER A 163 -17.40 16.35 -9.53
N GLU A 164 -16.41 16.83 -10.27
CA GLU A 164 -16.39 16.83 -11.74
C GLU A 164 -16.00 15.46 -12.33
N ARG A 165 -15.74 14.46 -11.46
CA ARG A 165 -15.40 13.08 -11.84
C ARG A 165 -14.22 13.00 -12.82
N ILE A 166 -13.21 13.85 -12.63
CA ILE A 166 -12.03 13.89 -13.48
C ILE A 166 -11.23 12.60 -13.28
N ASN A 167 -11.19 11.77 -14.32
CA ASN A 167 -10.31 10.61 -14.39
C ASN A 167 -9.00 11.00 -15.11
N GLY A 168 -8.09 10.03 -15.20
CA GLY A 168 -6.77 10.21 -15.78
C GLY A 168 -6.76 10.66 -17.24
N ALA A 169 -7.60 10.04 -18.06
CA ALA A 169 -7.78 10.43 -19.46
C ALA A 169 -8.26 11.89 -19.58
N ALA A 170 -9.27 12.28 -18.80
CA ALA A 170 -9.76 13.66 -18.77
C ALA A 170 -8.69 14.64 -18.26
N LEU A 171 -7.91 14.25 -17.24
CA LEU A 171 -6.83 15.07 -16.69
C LEU A 171 -5.75 15.40 -17.75
N LEU A 172 -5.46 14.48 -18.66
CA LEU A 172 -4.50 14.67 -19.75
C LEU A 172 -5.02 15.63 -20.83
N GLU A 173 -6.34 15.80 -20.94
CA GLU A 173 -6.97 16.74 -21.88
C GLU A 173 -7.09 18.15 -21.32
N LEU A 174 -6.99 18.32 -19.98
CA LEU A 174 -7.04 19.63 -19.35
C LEU A 174 -5.76 20.44 -19.61
N ASP A 175 -5.94 21.68 -20.07
CA ASP A 175 -4.85 22.63 -20.21
C ASP A 175 -4.75 23.59 -19.00
N LYS A 176 -3.76 24.48 -19.05
CA LYS A 176 -3.53 25.48 -17.97
C LYS A 176 -4.70 26.45 -17.80
N LYS A 177 -5.43 26.72 -18.89
CA LYS A 177 -6.58 27.62 -18.91
C LYS A 177 -7.78 26.91 -18.29
N ASP A 178 -7.99 25.63 -18.57
CA ASP A 178 -9.06 24.84 -17.92
C ASP A 178 -8.86 24.76 -16.40
N LEU A 179 -7.64 24.49 -15.96
CA LEU A 179 -7.29 24.51 -14.53
C LEU A 179 -7.55 25.88 -13.89
N LYS A 180 -7.34 26.96 -14.62
CA LYS A 180 -7.55 28.31 -14.08
C LYS A 180 -9.02 28.72 -14.08
N ASP A 181 -9.70 28.55 -15.21
CA ASP A 181 -11.03 29.10 -15.44
C ASP A 181 -12.11 28.17 -14.89
N PHE A 182 -11.93 26.84 -15.02
CA PHE A 182 -12.91 25.86 -14.56
C PHE A 182 -12.63 25.41 -13.12
N PHE A 183 -11.37 25.16 -12.75
CA PHE A 183 -11.03 24.76 -11.37
C PHE A 183 -10.73 25.94 -10.44
N GLU A 184 -10.78 27.18 -10.93
CA GLU A 184 -10.47 28.40 -10.17
C GLU A 184 -9.06 28.35 -9.54
N MET A 185 -8.15 27.66 -10.20
CA MET A 185 -6.80 27.43 -9.69
C MET A 185 -5.87 28.58 -10.10
N PRO A 186 -5.07 29.16 -9.17
CA PRO A 186 -4.03 30.11 -9.51
C PRO A 186 -3.09 29.57 -10.59
N LEU A 187 -2.69 30.43 -11.54
CA LEU A 187 -1.84 30.04 -12.66
C LEU A 187 -0.55 29.33 -12.22
N GLY A 188 0.04 29.76 -11.09
CA GLY A 188 1.22 29.11 -10.51
C GLY A 188 0.98 27.66 -10.09
N LEU A 189 -0.20 27.36 -9.52
CA LEU A 189 -0.59 26.01 -9.15
C LEU A 189 -0.97 25.17 -10.38
N ALA A 190 -1.68 25.76 -11.35
CA ALA A 190 -1.98 25.09 -12.62
C ALA A 190 -0.70 24.65 -13.36
N VAL A 191 0.30 25.52 -13.43
CA VAL A 191 1.63 25.19 -13.99
C VAL A 191 2.30 24.07 -13.19
N ASN A 192 2.17 24.07 -11.87
CA ASN A 192 2.77 23.06 -11.01
C ASN A 192 2.14 21.67 -11.21
N VAL A 193 0.81 21.60 -11.38
CA VAL A 193 0.06 20.38 -11.72
C VAL A 193 0.53 19.80 -13.05
N CYS A 194 0.54 20.60 -14.13
CA CYS A 194 1.00 20.14 -15.44
C CYS A 194 2.47 19.66 -15.41
N SER A 195 3.32 20.33 -14.62
CA SER A 195 4.73 19.95 -14.51
C SER A 195 4.93 18.63 -13.77
N HIS A 196 4.12 18.34 -12.75
CA HIS A 196 4.15 17.06 -12.04
C HIS A 196 3.58 15.93 -12.90
N LEU A 197 2.56 16.20 -13.71
CA LEU A 197 1.96 15.21 -14.61
C LEU A 197 2.96 14.77 -15.69
N LYS A 198 3.66 15.72 -16.32
CA LYS A 198 4.70 15.43 -17.33
C LYS A 198 5.84 14.57 -16.78
N LYS A 199 6.31 14.85 -15.56
CA LYS A 199 7.33 14.03 -14.89
C LYS A 199 6.85 12.59 -14.69
N TYR A 200 5.54 12.41 -14.49
CA TYR A 200 4.93 11.09 -14.36
C TYR A 200 4.86 10.35 -15.70
N GLU A 201 4.56 11.05 -16.80
CA GLU A 201 4.59 10.48 -18.15
C GLU A 201 6.02 10.09 -18.59
N GLU A 202 7.03 10.88 -18.22
CA GLU A 202 8.44 10.61 -18.55
C GLU A 202 9.02 9.41 -17.79
N LYS A 203 8.58 9.20 -16.54
CA LYS A 203 9.06 8.10 -15.68
C LYS A 203 8.49 6.74 -16.08
N ASN A 204 7.35 6.72 -16.77
CA ASN A 204 6.64 5.49 -17.12
C ASN A 204 6.65 5.20 -18.64
N LYS A 205 7.46 5.90 -19.43
CA LYS A 205 7.80 5.51 -20.81
C LYS A 205 8.99 4.57 -20.84
#